data_AF-A0A845D873-F1
#
_entry.id   AF-A0A845D873-F1
#
_cell.length_a   1.000
_cell.length_b   1.000
_cell.length_c   1.000
_cell.angle_alpha   90.00
_cell.angle_beta   90.00
_cell.angle_gamma   90.00
#
_symmetry.space_group_name_H-M   'P 1'
#
loop_
_entity.id
_entity.type
_entity.pdbx_description
1 polymer ?
#
loop_
_entity_poly.entity_id
_entity_poly.type
_entity_poly.pdbx_seq_one_letter_code
_entity_poly.pdbx_strand_id
1 'polypeptide(L)'
;MALVVWVFSGGGESEVRGLIPLLERVRPDFIFERKSPVRRKPGPRPSNEPGYGRTGTSHAQQLEKLLFESLNAGGFCDFILVIDDLDCHDANVRRELFASSIGKVEQAADISYFVGLASPEIEAWIVADWDGTVASDPDFRGCHGQMRHWLSTQKVVPFSRPETFGVFDEEKDSCRDKLSDAIIEASLECGAKSRYSKGIHTARFLGRISPEVVSVKCPLFRELYIRLTMDD
;
A
#
# COMPACT_ATOMS: atom_id res chain seq x y z
N MET A 1 18.98 7.65 -20.38
CA MET A 1 17.81 6.81 -20.70
C MET A 1 16.94 6.79 -19.46
N ALA A 2 15.61 6.81 -19.60
CA ALA A 2 14.73 6.72 -18.44
C ALA A 2 14.82 5.31 -17.85
N LEU A 3 14.91 5.19 -16.53
CA LEU A 3 14.99 3.93 -15.82
C LEU A 3 13.61 3.26 -15.80
N VAL A 4 13.52 2.02 -16.27
CA VAL A 4 12.28 1.23 -16.29
C VAL A 4 12.15 0.45 -14.99
N VAL A 5 11.14 0.79 -14.19
CA VAL A 5 10.84 0.13 -12.91
C VAL A 5 9.64 -0.78 -13.06
N TRP A 6 9.81 -2.08 -12.83
CA TRP A 6 8.69 -3.00 -12.74
C TRP A 6 8.09 -2.99 -11.34
N VAL A 7 6.81 -2.62 -11.23
CA VAL A 7 6.09 -2.50 -9.96
C VAL A 7 5.18 -3.72 -9.74
N PHE A 8 5.43 -4.42 -8.63
CA PHE A 8 4.62 -5.52 -8.13
C PHE A 8 3.93 -5.06 -6.84
N SER A 9 2.61 -4.90 -6.88
CA SER A 9 1.86 -4.45 -5.71
C SER A 9 0.76 -5.42 -5.30
N GLY A 10 0.66 -5.67 -3.99
CA GLY A 10 -0.48 -6.30 -3.35
C GLY A 10 -1.64 -5.29 -3.29
N GLY A 11 -2.87 -5.71 -3.59
CA GLY A 11 -4.03 -4.81 -3.55
C GLY A 11 -5.10 -5.08 -4.61
N GLY A 12 -6.28 -4.48 -4.43
CA GLY A 12 -7.35 -4.50 -5.44
C GLY A 12 -7.04 -3.59 -6.62
N GLU A 13 -7.65 -3.84 -7.79
CA GLU A 13 -7.54 -3.00 -9.01
C GLU A 13 -7.48 -1.50 -8.71
N SER A 14 -8.35 -1.07 -7.83
CA SER A 14 -8.62 0.32 -7.52
C SER A 14 -7.58 0.98 -6.61
N GLU A 15 -7.14 0.32 -5.54
CA GLU A 15 -6.09 0.83 -4.63
C GLU A 15 -4.81 1.16 -5.42
N VAL A 16 -4.48 0.31 -6.40
CA VAL A 16 -3.27 0.44 -7.22
C VAL A 16 -3.36 1.55 -8.27
N ARG A 17 -4.56 2.03 -8.64
CA ARG A 17 -4.70 3.16 -9.58
C ARG A 17 -4.09 4.46 -9.04
N GLY A 18 -4.02 4.61 -7.72
CA GLY A 18 -3.37 5.77 -7.09
C GLY A 18 -1.88 5.61 -6.86
N LEU A 19 -1.36 4.37 -6.92
CA LEU A 19 0.03 4.07 -6.57
C LEU A 19 1.03 4.51 -7.66
N ILE A 20 0.77 4.22 -8.94
CA ILE A 20 1.68 4.65 -10.02
C ILE A 20 1.78 6.17 -10.10
N PRO A 21 0.68 6.96 -10.07
CA PRO A 21 0.76 8.42 -10.03
C PRO A 21 1.50 8.96 -8.80
N LEU A 22 1.45 8.26 -7.66
CA LEU A 22 2.25 8.61 -6.50
C LEU A 22 3.75 8.43 -6.78
N LEU A 23 4.14 7.27 -7.32
CA LEU A 23 5.54 6.97 -7.64
C LEU A 23 6.10 7.94 -8.70
N GLU A 24 5.33 8.26 -9.74
CA GLU A 24 5.69 9.24 -10.77
C GLU A 24 5.87 10.65 -10.20
N ARG A 25 5.13 11.03 -9.14
CA ARG A 25 5.36 12.30 -8.44
C ARG A 25 6.63 12.29 -7.60
N VAL A 26 7.04 11.13 -7.08
CA VAL A 26 8.29 10.98 -6.33
C VAL A 26 9.51 11.00 -7.27
N ARG A 27 9.44 10.27 -8.40
CA ARG A 27 10.44 10.32 -9.49
C ARG A 27 9.78 10.42 -10.88
N PRO A 28 9.68 11.64 -11.44
CA PRO A 28 9.04 11.85 -12.74
C PRO A 28 9.80 11.32 -13.97
N ASP A 29 11.08 11.02 -13.85
CA ASP A 29 11.96 10.54 -14.92
C ASP A 29 12.09 9.01 -14.97
N PHE A 30 11.49 8.29 -14.01
CA PHE A 30 11.41 6.84 -14.03
C PHE A 30 10.13 6.43 -14.77
N ILE A 31 10.20 5.32 -15.50
CA ILE A 31 9.03 4.72 -16.16
C ILE A 31 8.56 3.57 -15.28
N PHE A 32 7.45 3.78 -14.57
CA PHE A 32 6.87 2.75 -13.70
C PHE A 32 5.88 1.87 -14.47
N GLU A 33 6.24 0.59 -14.64
CA GLU A 33 5.38 -0.41 -15.28
C GLU A 33 4.83 -1.39 -14.26
N ARG A 34 3.51 -1.38 -14.05
CA ARG A 34 2.87 -2.38 -13.21
C ARG A 34 2.87 -3.75 -13.89
N LYS A 35 3.35 -4.78 -13.18
CA LYS A 35 3.29 -6.19 -13.62
C LYS A 35 2.24 -7.04 -12.89
N SER A 36 1.80 -6.64 -11.70
CA SER A 36 0.77 -7.40 -10.97
C SER A 36 -0.61 -7.30 -11.66
N PRO A 37 -1.36 -8.43 -11.82
CA PRO A 37 -2.63 -8.40 -12.51
C PRO A 37 -3.69 -7.61 -11.76
N VAL A 38 -4.54 -6.97 -12.53
CA VAL A 38 -5.68 -6.21 -12.06
C VAL A 38 -6.79 -7.17 -11.62
N ARG A 39 -6.87 -7.52 -10.33
CA ARG A 39 -7.97 -8.31 -9.78
C ARG A 39 -9.06 -7.38 -9.23
N ARG A 40 -10.30 -7.55 -9.71
CA ARG A 40 -11.49 -7.09 -8.98
C ARG A 40 -11.63 -7.95 -7.73
N LYS A 41 -11.34 -7.40 -6.54
CA LYS A 41 -11.68 -8.07 -5.28
C LYS A 41 -13.22 -8.25 -5.28
N PRO A 42 -13.78 -9.47 -5.21
CA PRO A 42 -15.21 -9.62 -4.99
C PRO A 42 -15.55 -8.93 -3.67
N GLY A 43 -16.67 -8.19 -3.64
CA GLY A 43 -17.16 -7.58 -2.40
C GLY A 43 -17.35 -8.64 -1.30
N PRO A 44 -17.45 -8.24 -0.03
CA PRO A 44 -17.58 -9.18 1.08
C PRO A 44 -18.75 -10.13 0.79
N ARG A 45 -18.43 -11.39 0.52
CA ARG A 45 -19.45 -12.43 0.36
C ARG A 45 -19.83 -12.89 1.76
N PRO A 46 -21.12 -13.07 2.06
CA PRO A 46 -21.54 -13.79 3.26
C PRO A 46 -21.24 -15.27 3.02
N SER A 47 -20.01 -15.71 3.31
CA SER A 47 -19.65 -17.13 3.30
C SER A 47 -19.13 -17.53 4.67
N ASN A 48 -19.82 -18.50 5.29
CA ASN A 48 -19.41 -19.20 6.52
C ASN A 48 -18.22 -20.16 6.30
N GLU A 49 -17.42 -19.96 5.25
CA GLU A 49 -16.16 -20.68 5.07
C GLU A 49 -15.05 -19.86 5.71
N PRO A 50 -14.08 -20.49 6.40
CA PRO A 50 -12.94 -19.78 6.95
C PRO A 50 -12.24 -19.08 5.78
N GLY A 51 -12.45 -17.77 5.70
CA GLY A 51 -11.90 -16.94 4.65
C GLY A 51 -10.39 -16.92 4.82
N TYR A 52 -9.71 -17.85 4.17
CA TYR A 52 -8.26 -17.79 3.96
C TYR A 52 -7.98 -16.47 3.23
N GLY A 53 -7.68 -15.44 4.01
CA GLY A 53 -7.09 -14.21 3.53
C GLY A 53 -5.86 -14.62 2.72
N ARG A 54 -5.77 -14.13 1.48
CA ARG A 54 -4.58 -14.34 0.65
C ARG A 54 -3.43 -13.57 1.31
N THR A 55 -2.63 -14.27 2.10
CA THR A 55 -1.48 -13.75 2.85
C THR A 55 -0.36 -13.30 1.91
N GLY A 56 0.58 -12.47 2.38
CA GLY A 56 1.73 -11.99 1.60
C GLY A 56 2.56 -13.11 0.94
N THR A 57 2.46 -14.36 1.43
CA THR A 57 3.02 -15.56 0.79
C THR A 57 2.46 -15.81 -0.61
N SER A 58 1.15 -15.60 -0.81
CA SER A 58 0.53 -15.72 -2.12
C SER A 58 0.97 -14.62 -3.08
N HIS A 59 1.26 -13.42 -2.56
CA HIS A 59 1.80 -12.31 -3.34
C HIS A 59 3.25 -12.60 -3.75
N ALA A 60 4.09 -13.11 -2.85
CA ALA A 60 5.47 -13.50 -3.15
C ALA A 60 5.54 -14.60 -4.24
N GLN A 61 4.70 -15.64 -4.15
CA GLN A 61 4.58 -16.66 -5.20
C GLN A 61 4.11 -16.09 -6.54
N GLN A 62 3.17 -15.15 -6.50
CA GLN A 62 2.68 -14.49 -7.70
C GLN A 62 3.76 -13.60 -8.35
N LEU A 63 4.53 -12.88 -7.54
CA LEU A 63 5.67 -12.11 -7.98
C LEU A 63 6.69 -13.01 -8.67
N GLU A 64 7.08 -14.12 -8.03
CA GLU A 64 8.05 -15.08 -8.58
C GLU A 64 7.62 -15.55 -9.97
N LYS A 65 6.37 -15.98 -10.09
CA LYS A 65 5.79 -16.42 -11.37
C LYS A 65 5.79 -15.33 -12.45
N LEU A 66 5.26 -14.15 -12.13
CA LEU A 66 5.11 -13.06 -13.11
C LEU A 66 6.46 -12.49 -13.54
N LEU A 67 7.41 -12.41 -12.63
CA LEU A 67 8.78 -11.98 -12.91
C LEU A 67 9.46 -12.95 -13.87
N PHE A 68 9.39 -14.26 -13.58
CA PHE A 68 9.91 -15.30 -14.46
C PHE A 68 9.27 -15.27 -15.85
N GLU A 69 7.94 -15.18 -15.94
CA GLU A 69 7.22 -15.11 -17.22
C GLU A 69 7.60 -13.86 -18.03
N SER A 70 7.69 -12.69 -17.37
CA SER A 70 7.99 -11.43 -18.04
C SER A 70 9.42 -11.37 -18.59
N LEU A 71 10.39 -11.87 -17.83
CA LEU A 71 11.80 -11.92 -18.28
C LEU A 71 12.00 -12.94 -19.40
N ASN A 72 11.39 -14.13 -19.31
CA ASN A 72 11.48 -15.13 -20.38
C ASN A 72 10.76 -14.73 -21.67
N ALA A 73 9.77 -13.84 -21.60
CA ALA A 73 9.14 -13.25 -22.76
C ALA A 73 10.01 -12.19 -23.47
N GLY A 74 11.23 -11.93 -22.97
CA GLY A 74 12.13 -10.89 -23.49
C GLY A 74 11.82 -9.50 -22.94
N GLY A 75 11.01 -9.40 -21.88
CA GLY A 75 10.79 -8.15 -21.17
C GLY A 75 12.07 -7.67 -20.46
N PHE A 76 12.20 -6.35 -20.34
CA PHE A 76 13.36 -5.72 -19.70
C PHE A 76 12.90 -4.71 -18.64
N CYS A 77 13.63 -4.66 -17.52
CA CYS A 77 13.57 -3.58 -16.53
C CYS A 77 14.95 -3.35 -15.94
N ASP A 78 15.16 -2.13 -15.47
CA ASP A 78 16.38 -1.73 -14.76
C ASP A 78 16.25 -1.97 -13.24
N PHE A 79 15.01 -1.99 -12.73
CA PHE A 79 14.74 -2.12 -11.30
C PHE A 79 13.40 -2.81 -11.00
N ILE A 80 13.36 -3.61 -9.93
CA ILE A 80 12.14 -4.26 -9.43
C ILE A 80 11.68 -3.58 -8.14
N LEU A 81 10.47 -3.03 -8.15
CA LEU A 81 9.84 -2.44 -6.96
C LEU A 81 8.68 -3.30 -6.50
N VAL A 82 8.73 -3.77 -5.25
CA VAL A 82 7.62 -4.47 -4.60
C VAL A 82 6.95 -3.54 -3.60
N ILE A 83 5.62 -3.44 -3.62
CA ILE A 83 4.82 -2.70 -2.64
C ILE A 83 3.80 -3.66 -2.01
N ASP A 84 3.83 -3.79 -0.68
CA ASP A 84 2.93 -4.70 0.03
C ASP A 84 2.37 -4.04 1.29
N ASP A 85 1.11 -4.37 1.62
CA ASP A 85 0.54 -4.05 2.93
C ASP A 85 1.19 -4.98 3.97
N LEU A 86 1.67 -4.43 5.07
CA LEU A 86 2.38 -5.22 6.07
C LEU A 86 1.42 -6.04 6.94
N ASP A 87 0.18 -5.61 7.07
CA ASP A 87 -0.87 -6.23 7.88
C ASP A 87 -0.37 -6.58 9.29
N CYS A 88 0.38 -5.66 9.92
CA CYS A 88 0.97 -5.80 11.26
C CYS A 88 2.03 -6.91 11.41
N HIS A 89 2.51 -7.52 10.32
CA HIS A 89 3.61 -8.48 10.37
C HIS A 89 4.96 -7.78 10.62
N ASP A 90 6.00 -8.58 10.91
CA ASP A 90 7.37 -8.08 10.95
C ASP A 90 7.87 -7.68 9.55
N ALA A 91 8.39 -6.46 9.45
CA ALA A 91 8.87 -5.88 8.19
C ALA A 91 10.08 -6.62 7.61
N ASN A 92 11.00 -7.10 8.46
CA ASN A 92 12.20 -7.81 8.00
C ASN A 92 11.83 -9.18 7.46
N VAL A 93 10.99 -9.93 8.19
CA VAL A 93 10.47 -11.23 7.73
C VAL A 93 9.73 -11.08 6.40
N ARG A 94 8.91 -10.02 6.25
CA ARG A 94 8.19 -9.78 4.99
C ARG A 94 9.15 -9.44 3.85
N ARG A 95 10.20 -8.64 4.10
CA ARG A 95 11.24 -8.34 3.09
C ARG A 95 12.01 -9.57 2.67
N GLU A 96 12.44 -10.39 3.62
CA GLU A 96 13.15 -11.65 3.37
C GLU A 96 12.33 -12.62 2.53
N LEU A 97 11.01 -12.70 2.78
CA LEU A 97 10.09 -13.49 1.97
C LEU A 97 10.11 -13.06 0.49
N PHE A 98 9.96 -11.77 0.21
CA PHE A 98 10.00 -11.26 -1.16
C PHE A 98 11.39 -11.36 -1.79
N ALA A 99 12.45 -11.06 -1.04
CA ALA A 99 13.83 -11.23 -1.49
C ALA A 99 14.12 -12.68 -1.88
N SER A 100 13.67 -13.64 -1.07
CA SER A 100 13.80 -15.07 -1.36
C SER A 100 13.03 -15.49 -2.61
N SER A 101 11.85 -14.92 -2.85
CA SER A 101 11.07 -15.18 -4.07
C SER A 101 11.71 -14.57 -5.32
N ILE A 102 12.27 -13.36 -5.24
CA ILE A 102 13.02 -12.74 -6.35
C ILE A 102 14.27 -13.58 -6.67
N GLY A 103 15.02 -14.00 -5.64
CA GLY A 103 16.25 -14.77 -5.79
C GLY A 103 16.08 -16.17 -6.41
N LYS A 104 14.87 -16.70 -6.51
CA LYS A 104 14.57 -17.94 -7.24
C LYS A 104 14.48 -17.74 -8.76
N VAL A 105 14.38 -16.51 -9.23
CA VAL A 105 14.31 -16.18 -10.66
C VAL A 105 15.71 -15.84 -11.14
N GLU A 106 16.41 -16.83 -11.71
CA GLU A 106 17.81 -16.67 -12.16
C GLU A 106 18.01 -15.48 -13.11
N GLN A 107 17.03 -15.20 -13.98
CA GLN A 107 17.05 -14.08 -14.92
C GLN A 107 17.03 -12.71 -14.24
N ALA A 108 16.65 -12.64 -12.96
CA ALA A 108 16.61 -11.41 -12.17
C ALA A 108 17.86 -11.20 -11.31
N ALA A 109 18.86 -12.09 -11.38
CA ALA A 109 20.03 -12.08 -10.50
C ALA A 109 20.81 -10.74 -10.51
N ASP A 110 20.89 -10.10 -11.67
CA ASP A 110 21.61 -8.83 -11.85
C ASP A 110 20.69 -7.59 -11.77
N ILE A 111 19.39 -7.77 -11.52
CA ILE A 111 18.43 -6.67 -11.45
C ILE A 111 18.30 -6.19 -10.00
N SER A 112 18.57 -4.91 -9.77
CA SER A 112 18.38 -4.29 -8.46
C SER A 112 16.90 -4.28 -8.05
N TYR A 113 16.62 -4.44 -6.77
CA TYR A 113 15.24 -4.45 -6.27
C TYR A 113 15.10 -3.76 -4.92
N PHE A 114 13.86 -3.37 -4.60
CA PHE A 114 13.48 -2.89 -3.28
C PHE A 114 12.05 -3.32 -2.92
N VAL A 115 11.84 -3.61 -1.63
CA VAL A 115 10.54 -4.01 -1.07
C VAL A 115 10.05 -2.90 -0.14
N GLY A 116 9.17 -2.06 -0.67
CA GLY A 116 8.44 -1.04 0.08
C GLY A 116 7.24 -1.64 0.80
N LEU A 117 7.10 -1.32 2.08
CA LEU A 117 6.04 -1.84 2.93
C LEU A 117 5.16 -0.70 3.43
N ALA A 118 3.85 -0.89 3.37
CA ALA A 118 2.88 0.01 3.98
C ALA A 118 2.41 -0.59 5.31
N SER A 119 2.80 0.00 6.44
CA SER A 119 2.34 -0.46 7.76
C SER A 119 1.22 0.42 8.31
N PRO A 120 0.18 -0.16 8.94
CA PRO A 120 -0.20 -1.56 8.76
C PRO A 120 -0.70 -1.85 7.34
N GLU A 121 -1.23 -0.84 6.66
CA GLU A 121 -1.68 -0.89 5.26
C GLU A 121 -1.55 0.51 4.65
N ILE A 122 -1.75 0.63 3.33
CA ILE A 122 -1.55 1.87 2.57
C ILE A 122 -2.37 3.07 3.07
N GLU A 123 -3.50 2.84 3.76
CA GLU A 123 -4.28 3.88 4.41
C GLU A 123 -3.48 4.66 5.49
N ALA A 124 -2.39 4.11 6.02
CA ALA A 124 -1.51 4.83 6.93
C ALA A 124 -0.88 6.06 6.28
N TRP A 125 -0.58 5.99 4.98
CA TRP A 125 -0.04 7.13 4.22
C TRP A 125 -1.09 8.24 4.06
N ILE A 126 -2.36 7.85 3.90
CA ILE A 126 -3.50 8.79 3.84
C ILE A 126 -3.68 9.48 5.20
N VAL A 127 -3.62 8.72 6.29
CA VAL A 127 -3.70 9.29 7.65
C VAL A 127 -2.51 10.23 7.93
N ALA A 128 -1.32 9.89 7.46
CA ALA A 128 -0.13 10.73 7.61
C ALA A 128 -0.31 12.10 6.95
N ASP A 129 -0.90 12.15 5.76
CA ASP A 129 -1.25 13.39 5.06
C ASP A 129 -2.76 13.66 5.09
N TRP A 130 -3.36 13.63 6.29
CA TRP A 130 -4.80 13.83 6.47
C TRP A 130 -5.31 15.14 5.85
N ASP A 131 -4.52 16.21 5.94
CA ASP A 131 -4.91 17.54 5.49
C ASP A 131 -4.88 17.65 3.96
N GLY A 132 -3.87 17.06 3.29
CA GLY A 132 -3.79 16.95 1.83
C GLY A 132 -4.79 15.96 1.22
N THR A 133 -5.35 15.05 2.02
CA THR A 133 -6.29 14.01 1.59
C THR A 133 -7.72 14.23 2.10
N VAL A 134 -8.07 13.63 3.24
CA VAL A 134 -9.44 13.55 3.75
C VAL A 134 -10.00 14.93 4.09
N ALA A 135 -9.20 15.81 4.70
CA ALA A 135 -9.66 17.14 5.11
C ALA A 135 -10.01 18.05 3.93
N SER A 136 -9.35 17.85 2.79
CA SER A 136 -9.54 18.68 1.60
C SER A 136 -10.44 18.02 0.56
N ASP A 137 -10.95 16.81 0.82
CA ASP A 137 -11.85 16.10 -0.10
C ASP A 137 -13.31 16.53 0.03
N PRO A 138 -14.04 16.82 -1.06
CA PRO A 138 -15.44 17.25 -1.01
C PRO A 138 -16.40 16.33 -0.24
N ASP A 139 -16.11 15.03 -0.19
CA ASP A 139 -16.94 14.02 0.48
C ASP A 139 -16.79 14.08 2.02
N PHE A 140 -15.63 14.49 2.52
CA PHE A 140 -15.28 14.42 3.95
C PHE A 140 -14.93 15.78 4.57
N ARG A 141 -14.56 16.80 3.80
CA ARG A 141 -14.11 18.13 4.30
C ARG A 141 -15.09 18.80 5.26
N GLY A 142 -16.38 18.46 5.19
CA GLY A 142 -17.40 19.00 6.10
C GLY A 142 -17.38 18.37 7.49
N CYS A 143 -16.86 17.15 7.63
CA CYS A 143 -16.88 16.38 8.88
C CYS A 143 -15.49 15.84 9.29
N HIS A 144 -14.43 16.09 8.52
CA HIS A 144 -13.11 15.49 8.72
C HIS A 144 -12.54 15.69 10.14
N GLY A 145 -12.86 16.81 10.80
CA GLY A 145 -12.47 17.07 12.18
C GLY A 145 -13.12 16.10 13.18
N GLN A 146 -14.41 15.78 12.97
CA GLN A 146 -15.13 14.77 13.76
C GLN A 146 -14.59 13.37 13.46
N MET A 147 -14.35 13.04 12.19
CA MET A 147 -13.72 11.77 11.81
C MET A 147 -12.37 11.59 12.50
N ARG A 148 -11.50 12.62 12.44
CA ARG A 148 -10.18 12.61 13.08
C ARG A 148 -10.30 12.45 14.60
N HIS A 149 -11.21 13.19 15.24
CA HIS A 149 -11.45 13.05 16.67
C HIS A 149 -11.90 11.64 17.04
N TRP A 150 -12.84 11.06 16.30
CA TRP A 150 -13.33 9.71 16.52
C TRP A 150 -12.23 8.67 16.32
N LEU A 151 -11.46 8.77 15.23
CA LEU A 151 -10.32 7.87 14.97
C LEU A 151 -9.28 7.94 16.08
N SER A 152 -8.95 9.13 16.57
CA SER A 152 -7.98 9.31 17.65
C SER A 152 -8.48 8.85 19.02
N THR A 153 -9.79 8.90 19.29
CA THR A 153 -10.35 8.58 20.62
C THR A 153 -10.89 7.17 20.72
N GLN A 154 -11.64 6.70 19.72
CA GLN A 154 -12.32 5.41 19.73
C GLN A 154 -11.43 4.28 19.19
N LYS A 155 -10.65 4.57 18.15
CA LYS A 155 -9.75 3.60 17.52
C LYS A 155 -8.28 3.84 17.87
N VAL A 156 -7.96 4.92 18.59
CA VAL A 156 -6.60 5.25 19.04
C VAL A 156 -5.60 5.36 17.86
N VAL A 157 -6.06 5.87 16.71
CA VAL A 157 -5.22 6.04 15.52
C VAL A 157 -4.17 7.14 15.75
N PRO A 158 -2.85 6.84 15.64
CA PRO A 158 -1.78 7.79 15.89
C PRO A 158 -1.44 8.61 14.63
N PHE A 159 -2.07 9.78 14.45
CA PHE A 159 -1.87 10.65 13.26
C PHE A 159 -0.44 11.17 13.07
N SER A 160 0.40 11.19 14.10
CA SER A 160 1.81 11.60 14.02
C SER A 160 2.75 10.45 13.64
N ARG A 161 2.30 9.20 13.77
CA ARG A 161 3.05 7.98 13.44
C ARG A 161 2.09 6.84 13.07
N PRO A 162 1.37 6.97 11.93
CA PRO A 162 0.27 6.05 11.60
C PRO A 162 0.70 4.60 11.40
N GLU A 163 1.97 4.36 11.08
CA GLU A 163 2.54 3.03 10.89
C GLU A 163 2.58 2.17 12.17
N THR A 164 2.34 2.77 13.34
CA THR A 164 2.24 2.04 14.62
C THR A 164 0.80 1.66 14.97
N PHE A 165 -0.15 1.83 14.05
CA PHE A 165 -1.54 1.44 14.28
C PHE A 165 -1.70 -0.09 14.17
N GLY A 166 -2.59 -0.64 14.98
CA GLY A 166 -2.96 -2.05 14.97
C GLY A 166 -2.06 -2.92 15.83
N VAL A 167 -2.48 -4.17 16.00
CA VAL A 167 -1.76 -5.22 16.71
C VAL A 167 -1.90 -6.48 15.87
N PHE A 168 -0.80 -7.23 15.71
CA PHE A 168 -0.84 -8.51 15.00
C PHE A 168 -1.76 -9.51 15.71
N ASP A 169 -2.55 -10.24 14.93
CA ASP A 169 -3.47 -11.27 15.38
C ASP A 169 -3.11 -12.59 14.68
N GLU A 170 -2.54 -13.53 15.43
CA GLU A 170 -2.07 -14.83 14.91
C GLU A 170 -3.21 -15.67 14.33
N GLU A 171 -4.43 -15.56 14.85
CA GLU A 171 -5.57 -16.35 14.35
C GLU A 171 -6.04 -15.85 12.98
N LYS A 172 -5.95 -14.53 12.76
CA LYS A 172 -6.32 -13.89 11.48
C LYS A 172 -5.16 -13.77 10.50
N ASP A 173 -3.94 -14.07 10.94
CA ASP A 173 -2.68 -13.85 10.21
C ASP A 173 -2.62 -12.43 9.58
N SER A 174 -3.03 -11.43 10.36
CA SER A 174 -3.11 -10.02 9.94
C SER A 174 -3.34 -9.10 11.15
N CYS A 175 -3.49 -7.79 10.94
CA CYS A 175 -3.90 -6.89 12.01
C CYS A 175 -5.25 -7.30 12.61
N ARG A 176 -5.34 -7.26 13.95
CA ARG A 176 -6.61 -7.43 14.69
C ARG A 176 -7.69 -6.49 14.20
N ASP A 177 -7.31 -5.22 14.02
CA ASP A 177 -8.13 -4.11 13.54
C ASP A 177 -7.52 -3.52 12.26
N LYS A 178 -8.35 -3.29 11.24
CA LYS A 178 -7.93 -2.66 9.98
C LYS A 178 -8.12 -1.16 10.02
N LEU A 179 -7.12 -0.42 9.55
CA LEU A 179 -7.17 1.04 9.53
C LEU A 179 -8.23 1.54 8.55
N SER A 180 -8.36 0.86 7.42
CA SER A 180 -9.39 1.10 6.42
C SER A 180 -10.80 0.92 6.98
N ASP A 181 -11.04 -0.11 7.79
CA ASP A 181 -12.34 -0.30 8.46
C ASP A 181 -12.60 0.82 9.49
N ALA A 182 -11.58 1.22 10.25
CA ALA A 182 -11.69 2.37 11.15
C ALA A 182 -12.07 3.67 10.41
N ILE A 183 -11.46 3.94 9.25
CA ILE A 183 -11.80 5.12 8.43
C ILE A 183 -13.23 5.02 7.88
N ILE A 184 -13.66 3.81 7.49
CA ILE A 184 -15.03 3.56 7.04
C ILE A 184 -16.03 3.87 8.15
N GLU A 185 -15.82 3.32 9.34
CA GLU A 185 -16.68 3.59 10.51
C GLU A 185 -16.70 5.09 10.83
N ALA A 186 -15.54 5.75 10.89
CA ALA A 186 -15.47 7.18 11.14
C ALA A 186 -16.28 8.01 10.12
N SER A 187 -16.28 7.61 8.84
CA SER A 187 -17.07 8.29 7.81
C SER A 187 -18.58 8.15 8.00
N LEU A 188 -19.03 7.01 8.55
CA LEU A 188 -20.43 6.76 8.87
C LEU A 188 -20.85 7.54 10.11
N GLU A 189 -20.03 7.51 11.16
CA GLU A 189 -20.28 8.19 12.43
C GLU A 189 -20.39 9.71 12.28
N CYS A 190 -19.58 10.33 11.41
CA CYS A 190 -19.65 11.77 11.18
C CYS A 190 -20.81 12.20 10.24
N GLY A 191 -21.54 11.23 9.65
CA GLY A 191 -22.53 11.51 8.61
C GLY A 191 -21.91 12.11 7.33
N ALA A 192 -20.75 11.59 6.89
CA ALA A 192 -20.09 12.05 5.67
C ALA A 192 -21.01 11.96 4.46
N LYS A 193 -20.78 12.80 3.44
CA LYS A 193 -21.59 12.78 2.21
C LYS A 193 -21.50 11.43 1.50
N SER A 194 -20.36 10.77 1.64
CA SER A 194 -20.09 9.45 1.07
C SER A 194 -19.45 8.58 2.14
N ARG A 195 -19.80 7.29 2.16
CA ARG A 195 -19.06 6.29 2.93
C ARG A 195 -17.67 6.11 2.32
N TYR A 196 -16.63 6.05 3.15
CA TYR A 196 -15.29 5.70 2.67
C TYR A 196 -15.32 4.35 1.94
N SER A 197 -14.54 4.28 0.86
CA SER A 197 -14.48 3.12 -0.02
C SER A 197 -13.05 3.00 -0.48
N LYS A 198 -12.40 1.88 -0.15
CA LYS A 198 -11.00 1.65 -0.51
C LYS A 198 -10.79 1.82 -2.02
N GLY A 199 -11.76 1.36 -2.81
CA GLY A 199 -11.63 1.41 -4.26
C GLY A 199 -11.78 2.79 -4.91
N ILE A 200 -12.38 3.76 -4.23
CA ILE A 200 -12.59 5.09 -4.79
C ILE A 200 -11.71 6.10 -4.07
N HIS A 201 -11.76 6.07 -2.75
CA HIS A 201 -11.13 7.05 -1.88
C HIS A 201 -9.64 6.78 -1.70
N THR A 202 -9.21 5.53 -1.44
CA THR A 202 -7.77 5.21 -1.31
C THR A 202 -7.02 5.61 -2.59
N ALA A 203 -7.52 5.19 -3.76
CA ALA A 203 -6.94 5.53 -5.05
C ALA A 203 -6.80 7.05 -5.28
N ARG A 204 -7.88 7.79 -5.03
CA ARG A 204 -7.94 9.25 -5.17
C ARG A 204 -7.00 9.94 -4.18
N PHE A 205 -6.89 9.45 -2.96
CA PHE A 205 -6.05 10.03 -1.92
C PHE A 205 -4.57 9.77 -2.18
N LEU A 206 -4.18 8.58 -2.63
CA LEU A 206 -2.81 8.30 -3.04
C LEU A 206 -2.34 9.18 -4.19
N GLY A 207 -3.24 9.54 -5.12
CA GLY A 207 -2.95 10.53 -6.16
C GLY A 207 -2.72 11.95 -5.64
N ARG A 208 -3.02 12.23 -4.37
CA ARG A 208 -2.98 13.56 -3.75
C ARG A 208 -2.02 13.70 -2.59
N ILE A 209 -1.64 12.62 -1.91
CA ILE A 209 -0.73 12.69 -0.75
C ILE A 209 0.55 13.47 -1.12
N SER A 210 1.10 14.26 -0.20
CA SER A 210 2.47 14.76 -0.30
C SER A 210 3.45 13.68 0.18
N PRO A 211 4.30 13.13 -0.69
CA PRO A 211 5.31 12.15 -0.28
C PRO A 211 6.23 12.68 0.83
N GLU A 212 6.55 13.97 0.79
CA GLU A 212 7.39 14.64 1.79
C GLU A 212 6.74 14.56 3.17
N VAL A 213 5.45 14.91 3.27
CA VAL A 213 4.69 14.86 4.53
C VAL A 213 4.60 13.43 5.06
N VAL A 214 4.33 12.46 4.18
CA VAL A 214 4.24 11.05 4.56
C VAL A 214 5.60 10.54 5.05
N SER A 215 6.69 10.84 4.35
CA SER A 215 8.06 10.39 4.73
C SER A 215 8.50 10.86 6.12
N VAL A 216 7.97 11.98 6.62
CA VAL A 216 8.27 12.45 7.98
C VAL A 216 7.62 11.54 9.03
N LYS A 217 6.38 11.10 8.79
CA LYS A 217 5.53 10.40 9.78
C LYS A 217 5.56 8.88 9.66
N CYS A 218 5.93 8.37 8.48
CA CYS A 218 5.89 6.96 8.10
C CYS A 218 7.31 6.46 7.79
N PRO A 219 8.05 5.91 8.77
CA PRO A 219 9.38 5.35 8.57
C PRO A 219 9.55 4.37 7.40
N LEU A 220 8.62 3.41 7.20
CA LEU A 220 8.74 2.44 6.11
C LEU A 220 8.50 3.12 4.75
N PHE A 221 7.55 4.05 4.68
CA PHE A 221 7.41 4.90 3.49
C PHE A 221 8.65 5.77 3.24
N ARG A 222 9.29 6.29 4.30
CA ARG A 222 10.51 7.08 4.16
C ARG A 222 11.64 6.30 3.52
N GLU A 223 11.80 5.03 3.86
CA GLU A 223 12.80 4.15 3.21
C GLU A 223 12.52 4.02 1.71
N LEU A 224 11.25 3.81 1.32
CA LEU A 224 10.84 3.82 -0.09
C LEU A 224 11.13 5.16 -0.77
N TYR A 225 10.74 6.26 -0.13
CA TYR A 225 10.95 7.61 -0.66
C TYR A 225 12.43 7.92 -0.89
N ILE A 226 13.28 7.59 0.09
CA ILE A 226 14.74 7.75 -0.02
C ILE A 226 15.28 6.87 -1.14
N ARG A 227 14.86 5.60 -1.23
CA ARG A 227 15.36 4.68 -2.26
C ARG A 227 15.05 5.17 -3.68
N LEU A 228 13.90 5.83 -3.87
CA LEU A 228 13.49 6.39 -5.16
C LEU A 228 14.14 7.75 -5.44
N THR A 229 14.47 8.55 -4.42
CA THR A 229 14.97 9.93 -4.61
C THR A 229 16.49 10.06 -4.56
N MET A 230 17.20 9.09 -4.00
CA MET A 230 18.66 9.04 -4.09
C MET A 230 19.07 8.64 -5.51
N ASP A 231 19.87 9.49 -6.16
CA ASP A 231 20.56 9.13 -7.39
C ASP A 231 21.71 8.15 -7.02
N ASP A 232 21.67 6.93 -7.56
CA ASP A 232 22.81 6.00 -7.57
C ASP A 232 23.82 6.42 -8.66
#